data_AF-A0A843E214-F1
#
_entry.id   AF-A0A843E214-F1
#
_cell.length_a   1.000
_cell.length_b   1.000
_cell.length_c   1.000
_cell.angle_alpha   90.00
_cell.angle_beta   90.00
_cell.angle_gamma   90.00
#
_symmetry.space_group_name_H-M   'P 1'
#
loop_
_entity.id
_entity.type
_entity.pdbx_description
1 polymer ?
#
loop_
_entity_poly.entity_id
_entity_poly.type
_entity_poly.pdbx_seq_one_letter_code
_entity_poly.pdbx_strand_id
1 'polypeptide(L)'
;MFKIAVLEYGVSYDRFREDFINSHTYHDDEDADSRNDHLVNLGRIGSLLSLREDLVRTYSSKGTDRGSFFTCMEEFMLEKDLRIKTRFTNFECHLTARVLKVMTEAVNDIPLFKRNLTVNEIDALFNDCETPSDGPLVANRNEVFVYFFSMLHFHSVISDRYQSVIADRHLVLSSSGRKYLTRKDLSTALSHFETVDSPIKARIDRWVVLIKKEMFQSGHDF
;
A
#
# COMPACT_ATOMS: atom_id res chain seq x y z
N MET A 1 25.84 -9.82 -12.90
CA MET A 1 24.67 -9.46 -13.72
C MET A 1 24.09 -8.11 -13.32
N PHE A 2 23.65 -7.92 -12.06
CA PHE A 2 23.10 -6.65 -11.56
C PHE A 2 24.00 -5.43 -11.82
N LYS A 3 25.26 -5.48 -11.39
CA LYS A 3 26.21 -4.34 -11.49
C LYS A 3 26.34 -3.84 -12.93
N ILE A 4 26.50 -4.77 -13.85
CA ILE A 4 26.61 -4.49 -15.29
C ILE A 4 25.30 -3.90 -15.82
N ALA A 5 24.17 -4.59 -15.62
CA ALA A 5 22.88 -4.18 -16.21
C ALA A 5 22.35 -2.86 -15.63
N VAL A 6 22.28 -2.75 -14.30
CA VAL A 6 21.59 -1.64 -13.61
C VAL A 6 22.51 -0.47 -13.31
N LEU A 7 23.75 -0.73 -12.87
CA LEU A 7 24.66 0.35 -12.46
C LEU A 7 25.50 0.90 -13.62
N GLU A 8 25.93 0.05 -14.56
CA GLU A 8 26.80 0.46 -15.67
C GLU A 8 25.99 0.82 -16.93
N TYR A 9 25.01 -0.01 -17.31
CA TYR A 9 24.17 0.23 -18.50
C TYR A 9 22.85 0.95 -18.24
N GLY A 10 22.50 1.20 -16.97
CA GLY A 10 21.31 1.98 -16.61
C GLY A 10 19.97 1.31 -16.90
N VAL A 11 19.93 -0.02 -17.01
CA VAL A 11 18.68 -0.79 -17.15
C VAL A 11 17.83 -0.58 -15.89
N SER A 12 16.53 -0.32 -16.07
CA SER A 12 15.59 -0.20 -14.96
C SER A 12 15.65 -1.44 -14.06
N TYR A 13 15.58 -1.23 -12.74
CA TYR A 13 15.61 -2.33 -11.77
C TYR A 13 14.45 -3.32 -11.97
N ASP A 14 13.26 -2.80 -12.25
CA ASP A 14 12.08 -3.62 -12.52
C ASP A 14 12.30 -4.55 -13.72
N ARG A 15 12.91 -4.01 -14.78
CA ARG A 15 13.21 -4.78 -15.99
C ARG A 15 14.30 -5.83 -15.73
N PHE A 16 15.35 -5.46 -14.98
CA PHE A 16 16.38 -6.39 -14.55
C PHE A 16 15.79 -7.55 -13.73
N ARG A 17 14.89 -7.25 -12.78
CA ARG A 17 14.21 -8.27 -11.97
C ARG A 17 13.42 -9.23 -12.83
N GLU A 18 12.56 -8.72 -13.71
CA GLU A 18 11.74 -9.54 -14.60
C GLU A 18 12.61 -10.43 -15.48
N ASP A 19 13.64 -9.86 -16.12
CA ASP A 19 14.54 -10.60 -16.99
C ASP A 19 15.32 -11.68 -16.21
N PHE A 20 15.76 -11.39 -14.98
CA PHE A 20 16.45 -12.36 -14.14
C PHE A 20 15.53 -13.55 -13.79
N ILE A 21 14.29 -13.31 -13.38
CA ILE A 21 13.38 -14.41 -13.04
C ILE A 21 13.03 -15.23 -14.27
N ASN A 22 12.71 -14.57 -15.38
CA ASN A 22 12.35 -15.25 -16.63
C ASN A 22 13.51 -16.10 -17.15
N SER A 23 14.75 -15.61 -17.06
CA SER A 23 15.92 -16.37 -17.55
C SER A 23 16.32 -17.53 -16.65
N HIS A 24 15.79 -17.62 -15.42
CA HIS A 24 16.10 -18.70 -14.45
C HIS A 24 14.86 -19.53 -14.08
N THR A 25 13.77 -19.40 -14.84
CA THR A 25 12.51 -20.10 -14.55
C THR A 25 12.62 -21.60 -14.76
N TYR A 26 13.25 -22.02 -15.87
CA TYR A 26 13.36 -23.43 -16.22
C TYR A 26 14.63 -24.05 -15.63
N HIS A 27 14.51 -25.33 -15.27
CA HIS A 27 15.56 -26.14 -14.68
C HIS A 27 15.55 -27.51 -15.37
N ASP A 28 16.73 -28.00 -15.74
CA ASP A 28 16.88 -29.13 -16.65
C ASP A 28 16.82 -30.50 -15.96
N ASP A 29 16.80 -30.56 -14.63
CA ASP A 29 16.69 -31.84 -13.92
C ASP A 29 15.32 -32.50 -14.12
N GLU A 30 15.33 -33.84 -14.21
CA GLU A 30 14.15 -34.65 -14.49
C GLU A 30 13.38 -35.06 -13.23
N ASP A 31 14.04 -35.10 -12.07
CA ASP A 31 13.43 -35.53 -10.83
C ASP A 31 12.60 -34.42 -10.17
N ALA A 32 11.55 -34.84 -9.47
CA ALA A 32 10.60 -33.91 -8.86
C ALA A 32 11.21 -33.13 -7.68
N ASP A 33 12.15 -33.73 -6.95
CA ASP A 33 12.73 -33.12 -5.76
C ASP A 33 13.61 -31.94 -6.16
N SER A 34 14.49 -32.11 -7.15
CA SER A 34 15.33 -31.03 -7.69
C SER A 34 14.52 -29.91 -8.32
N ARG A 35 13.41 -30.23 -9.02
CA ARG A 35 12.50 -29.21 -9.56
C ARG A 35 11.81 -28.41 -8.46
N ASN A 36 11.35 -29.07 -7.40
CA ASN A 36 10.73 -28.40 -6.27
C ASN A 36 11.75 -27.51 -5.54
N ASP A 37 12.96 -28.00 -5.30
CA ASP A 37 14.03 -27.22 -4.68
C ASP A 37 14.42 -26.00 -5.52
N HIS A 38 14.50 -26.15 -6.84
CA HIS A 38 14.72 -25.02 -7.75
C HIS A 38 13.60 -23.99 -7.63
N LEU A 39 12.33 -24.42 -7.67
CA LEU A 39 11.18 -23.51 -7.54
C LEU A 39 11.17 -22.77 -6.20
N VAL A 40 11.49 -23.45 -5.11
CA VAL A 40 11.62 -22.84 -3.78
C VAL A 40 12.72 -21.78 -3.78
N ASN A 41 13.88 -22.10 -4.34
CA ASN A 41 15.02 -21.17 -4.41
C ASN A 41 14.72 -19.98 -5.32
N LEU A 42 14.11 -20.21 -6.47
CA LEU A 42 13.70 -19.15 -7.40
C LEU A 42 12.66 -18.23 -6.75
N GLY A 43 11.68 -18.78 -6.04
CA GLY A 43 10.68 -17.99 -5.29
C GLY A 43 11.31 -17.12 -4.20
N ARG A 44 12.30 -17.64 -3.47
CA ARG A 44 13.06 -16.86 -2.47
C ARG A 44 13.85 -15.73 -3.12
N ILE A 45 14.52 -15.98 -4.24
CA ILE A 45 15.25 -14.96 -4.98
C ILE A 45 14.29 -13.92 -5.57
N GLY A 46 13.15 -14.34 -6.11
CA GLY A 46 12.10 -13.44 -6.59
C GLY A 46 11.57 -12.53 -5.48
N SER A 47 11.40 -13.07 -4.28
CA SER A 47 10.99 -12.30 -3.10
C SER A 47 12.07 -11.29 -2.69
N LEU A 48 13.35 -11.69 -2.68
CA LEU A 48 14.48 -10.79 -2.43
C LEU A 48 14.52 -9.64 -3.46
N LEU A 49 14.44 -9.95 -4.75
CA LEU A 49 14.48 -8.95 -5.83
C LEU A 49 13.25 -8.03 -5.84
N SER A 50 12.10 -8.47 -5.33
CA SER A 50 10.87 -7.66 -5.33
C SER A 50 10.73 -6.81 -4.07
N LEU A 51 11.15 -7.34 -2.92
CA LEU A 51 10.91 -6.72 -1.61
C LEU A 51 12.12 -5.98 -1.06
N ARG A 52 13.33 -6.31 -1.53
CA ARG A 52 14.61 -5.88 -0.93
C ARG A 52 15.63 -5.40 -1.97
N GLU A 53 15.20 -4.49 -2.85
CA GLU A 53 16.11 -3.81 -3.78
C GLU A 53 17.31 -3.15 -3.06
N ASP A 54 17.10 -2.67 -1.83
CA ASP A 54 18.12 -2.11 -0.95
C ASP A 54 19.27 -3.09 -0.68
N LEU A 55 18.95 -4.35 -0.36
CA LEU A 55 19.96 -5.40 -0.15
C LEU A 55 20.66 -5.73 -1.46
N VAL A 56 19.88 -5.90 -2.52
CA VAL A 56 20.43 -6.24 -3.84
C VAL A 56 21.43 -5.17 -4.28
N ARG A 57 21.11 -3.89 -4.10
CA ARG A 57 22.03 -2.77 -4.36
C ARG A 57 23.24 -2.79 -3.44
N THR A 58 23.02 -2.93 -2.13
CA THR A 58 24.09 -2.87 -1.12
C THR A 58 25.14 -3.95 -1.34
N TYR A 59 24.69 -5.19 -1.54
CA TYR A 59 25.53 -6.37 -1.67
C TYR A 59 26.06 -6.59 -3.09
N SER A 60 25.41 -6.04 -4.12
CA SER A 60 25.93 -6.11 -5.49
C SER A 60 26.91 -4.99 -5.84
N SER A 61 26.86 -3.85 -5.14
CA SER A 61 27.75 -2.70 -5.44
C SER A 61 29.17 -2.91 -4.93
N LYS A 62 29.35 -3.68 -3.85
CA LYS A 62 30.64 -3.91 -3.17
C LYS A 62 31.42 -5.12 -3.70
N GLY A 63 30.87 -5.85 -4.68
CA GLY A 63 31.36 -7.15 -5.11
C GLY A 63 30.67 -8.27 -4.33
N THR A 64 30.20 -9.29 -5.03
CA THR A 64 29.44 -10.39 -4.46
C THR A 64 30.36 -11.58 -4.26
N ASP A 65 30.76 -11.83 -3.01
CA ASP A 65 31.41 -13.08 -2.58
C ASP A 65 30.45 -13.95 -1.75
N ARG A 66 30.89 -15.17 -1.43
CA ARG A 66 30.07 -16.14 -0.70
C ARG A 66 29.66 -15.62 0.70
N GLY A 67 30.53 -14.87 1.37
CA GLY A 67 30.24 -14.29 2.68
C GLY A 67 29.18 -13.20 2.59
N SER A 68 29.33 -12.28 1.64
CA SER A 68 28.37 -11.21 1.36
C SER A 68 26.99 -11.76 0.98
N PHE A 69 26.93 -12.88 0.25
CA PHE A 69 25.69 -13.58 -0.05
C PHE A 69 25.03 -14.14 1.20
N PHE A 70 25.80 -14.83 2.06
CA PHE A 70 25.26 -15.35 3.32
C PHE A 70 24.74 -14.24 4.22
N THR A 71 25.46 -13.12 4.35
CA THR A 71 25.00 -11.98 5.15
C THR A 71 23.75 -11.35 4.56
N CYS A 72 23.69 -11.15 3.23
CA CYS A 72 22.49 -10.67 2.54
C CYS A 72 21.27 -11.58 2.79
N MET A 73 21.46 -12.89 2.70
CA MET A 73 20.38 -13.85 2.93
C MET A 73 20.02 -13.95 4.41
N GLU A 74 20.99 -13.84 5.32
CA GLU A 74 20.72 -13.77 6.76
C GLU A 74 19.90 -12.51 7.10
N GLU A 75 20.26 -11.35 6.55
CA GLU A 75 19.50 -10.11 6.74
C GLU A 75 18.09 -10.16 6.11
N PHE A 76 17.95 -10.89 4.99
CA PHE A 76 16.65 -11.12 4.37
C PHE A 76 15.78 -12.08 5.20
N MET A 77 16.35 -13.18 5.69
CA MET A 77 15.61 -14.29 6.33
C MET A 77 15.39 -14.07 7.83
N LEU A 78 16.31 -13.39 8.53
CA LEU A 78 16.18 -13.11 9.96
C LEU A 78 15.44 -11.81 10.24
N GLU A 79 14.97 -11.10 9.21
CA GLU A 79 14.13 -9.92 9.41
C GLU A 79 14.80 -8.85 10.31
N LYS A 80 16.14 -8.88 10.43
CA LYS A 80 16.92 -8.06 11.39
C LYS A 80 16.73 -6.56 11.16
N ASP A 81 16.28 -6.19 9.97
CA ASP A 81 15.84 -4.86 9.58
C ASP A 81 14.41 -4.86 9.00
N LEU A 82 13.46 -5.60 9.60
CA LEU A 82 12.01 -5.42 9.33
C LEU A 82 11.47 -4.02 9.70
N ARG A 83 12.36 -3.07 10.03
CA ARG A 83 12.12 -1.63 9.84
C ARG A 83 12.34 -1.16 8.42
N ILE A 84 12.37 -2.05 7.44
CA ILE A 84 11.79 -1.74 6.15
C ILE A 84 10.33 -1.49 6.44
N LYS A 85 10.03 -0.20 6.58
CA LYS A 85 8.87 0.41 5.96
C LYS A 85 8.67 -0.33 4.64
N THR A 86 7.88 -1.40 4.65
CA THR A 86 6.97 -1.63 3.56
C THR A 86 6.26 -0.29 3.47
N ARG A 87 6.78 0.60 2.62
CA ARG A 87 6.10 1.83 2.30
C ARG A 87 4.88 1.31 1.59
N PHE A 88 3.80 1.10 2.33
CA PHE A 88 2.52 0.84 1.73
C PHE A 88 2.22 2.11 0.97
N THR A 89 2.46 2.05 -0.34
CA THR A 89 2.43 3.23 -1.19
C THR A 89 1.00 3.60 -1.51
N ASN A 90 0.06 2.64 -1.45
CA ASN A 90 -1.33 2.86 -1.82
C ASN A 90 -2.31 1.99 -1.02
N PHE A 91 -3.61 2.28 -1.22
CA PHE A 91 -4.73 1.58 -0.60
C PHE A 91 -5.12 0.24 -1.29
N GLU A 92 -4.38 -0.18 -2.31
CA GLU A 92 -4.69 -1.35 -3.16
C GLU A 92 -6.12 -1.31 -3.73
N CYS A 93 -6.63 -0.11 -4.02
CA CYS A 93 -7.92 0.11 -4.67
C CYS A 93 -7.73 0.78 -6.04
N HIS A 94 -8.70 0.58 -6.92
CA HIS A 94 -8.81 1.30 -8.18
C HIS A 94 -10.26 1.74 -8.38
N LEU A 95 -10.55 3.00 -8.02
CA LEU A 95 -11.90 3.55 -8.05
C LEU A 95 -12.20 4.16 -9.41
N THR A 96 -13.29 3.73 -10.04
CA THR A 96 -13.75 4.28 -11.31
C THR A 96 -14.37 5.67 -11.13
N ALA A 97 -14.50 6.45 -12.20
CA ALA A 97 -15.14 7.77 -12.17
C ALA A 97 -16.56 7.77 -11.58
N ARG A 98 -17.32 6.68 -11.72
CA ARG A 98 -18.66 6.54 -11.11
C ARG A 98 -18.56 6.37 -9.59
N VAL A 99 -17.69 5.46 -9.14
CA VAL A 99 -17.45 5.22 -7.71
C VAL A 99 -16.87 6.46 -7.04
N LEU A 100 -15.97 7.19 -7.70
CA LEU A 100 -15.39 8.43 -7.18
C LEU A 100 -16.45 9.51 -6.94
N LYS A 101 -17.50 9.61 -7.76
CA LYS A 101 -18.63 10.54 -7.52
C LYS A 101 -19.38 10.18 -6.23
N VAL A 102 -19.74 8.91 -6.07
CA VAL A 102 -20.43 8.41 -4.85
C VAL A 102 -19.55 8.59 -3.62
N MET A 103 -18.25 8.31 -3.74
CA MET A 103 -17.27 8.53 -2.66
C MET A 103 -17.20 10.03 -2.27
N THR A 104 -17.21 10.92 -3.26
CA THR A 104 -17.18 12.38 -3.03
C THR A 104 -18.43 12.86 -2.30
N GLU A 105 -19.61 12.37 -2.69
CA GLU A 105 -20.86 12.65 -1.98
C GLU A 105 -20.81 12.17 -0.54
N ALA A 106 -20.36 10.93 -0.31
CA ALA A 106 -20.23 10.35 1.03
C ALA A 106 -19.29 11.17 1.93
N VAL A 107 -18.08 11.49 1.43
CA VAL A 107 -17.04 12.22 2.18
C VAL A 107 -17.55 13.60 2.63
N ASN A 108 -18.29 14.28 1.76
CA ASN A 108 -18.84 15.61 2.03
C ASN A 108 -20.11 15.56 2.89
N ASP A 109 -20.93 14.51 2.75
CA ASP A 109 -22.14 14.28 3.54
C ASP A 109 -21.85 13.87 5.00
N ILE A 110 -20.73 13.17 5.25
CA ILE A 110 -20.23 12.77 6.58
C ILE A 110 -19.36 13.86 7.25
N PRO A 111 -19.28 15.04 6.66
CA PRO A 111 -18.09 15.93 6.63
C PRO A 111 -16.80 15.36 7.25
N LEU A 112 -16.09 14.52 6.51
CA LEU A 112 -14.82 13.93 6.98
C LEU A 112 -13.68 14.94 7.09
N PHE A 113 -13.69 15.98 6.24
CA PHE A 113 -12.67 17.03 6.20
C PHE A 113 -13.28 18.39 6.56
N LYS A 114 -12.43 19.35 6.95
CA LYS A 114 -12.88 20.72 7.30
C LYS A 114 -13.45 21.52 6.13
N ARG A 115 -13.27 21.03 4.90
CA ARG A 115 -13.83 21.57 3.66
C ARG A 115 -14.40 20.44 2.84
N ASN A 116 -15.29 20.79 1.91
CA ASN A 116 -15.76 19.84 0.91
C ASN A 116 -14.63 19.57 -0.09
N LEU A 117 -14.56 18.32 -0.55
CA LEU A 117 -13.63 17.86 -1.57
C LEU A 117 -14.36 17.67 -2.90
N THR A 118 -13.63 17.89 -3.98
CA THR A 118 -14.04 17.62 -5.36
C THR A 118 -13.70 16.18 -5.75
N VAL A 119 -14.27 15.71 -6.86
CA VAL A 119 -14.01 14.35 -7.38
C VAL A 119 -12.53 14.12 -7.64
N ASN A 120 -11.82 15.11 -8.20
CA ASN A 120 -10.40 14.99 -8.51
C ASN A 120 -9.53 14.90 -7.24
N GLU A 121 -9.93 15.54 -6.15
CA GLU A 121 -9.20 15.46 -4.88
C GLU A 121 -9.42 14.12 -4.18
N ILE A 122 -10.61 13.54 -4.33
CA ILE A 122 -10.90 12.17 -3.88
C ILE A 122 -10.13 11.15 -4.73
N ASP A 123 -10.04 11.37 -6.03
CA ASP A 123 -9.24 10.54 -6.94
C ASP A 123 -7.76 10.53 -6.52
N ALA A 124 -7.17 11.71 -6.37
CA ALA A 124 -5.79 11.86 -5.89
C ALA A 124 -5.57 11.21 -4.51
N LEU A 125 -6.55 11.32 -3.60
CA LEU A 125 -6.45 10.72 -2.28
C LEU A 125 -6.46 9.18 -2.33
N PHE A 126 -7.38 8.58 -3.10
CA PHE A 126 -7.60 7.13 -3.07
C PHE A 126 -6.76 6.36 -4.09
N ASN A 127 -6.72 6.82 -5.34
CA ASN A 127 -6.00 6.13 -6.41
C ASN A 127 -4.50 6.47 -6.39
N ASP A 128 -4.15 7.75 -6.25
CA ASP A 128 -2.74 8.19 -6.30
C ASP A 128 -2.06 8.24 -4.92
N CYS A 129 -2.87 8.25 -3.85
CA CYS A 129 -2.40 8.42 -2.48
C CYS A 129 -1.53 9.67 -2.33
N GLU A 130 -2.08 10.80 -2.77
CA GLU A 130 -1.48 12.13 -2.74
C GLU A 130 -2.41 13.16 -2.09
N THR A 131 -1.84 14.29 -1.66
CA THR A 131 -2.61 15.44 -1.19
C THR A 131 -2.91 16.39 -2.34
N PRO A 132 -4.06 17.09 -2.32
CA PRO A 132 -4.36 18.13 -3.30
C PRO A 132 -3.27 19.22 -3.37
N SER A 133 -3.15 19.86 -4.53
CA SER A 133 -2.20 20.95 -4.76
C SER A 133 -2.52 22.23 -3.97
N ASP A 134 -3.76 22.38 -3.50
CA ASP A 134 -4.22 23.55 -2.74
C ASP A 134 -3.87 23.50 -1.24
N GLY A 135 -3.32 22.38 -0.78
CA GLY A 135 -2.82 22.20 0.57
C GLY A 135 -3.19 20.84 1.18
N PRO A 136 -2.66 20.55 2.38
CA PRO A 136 -2.90 19.29 3.06
C PRO A 136 -4.37 19.17 3.52
N LEU A 137 -4.91 17.96 3.41
CA LEU A 137 -6.26 17.65 3.91
C LEU A 137 -6.27 17.67 5.44
N VAL A 138 -7.25 18.35 6.04
CA VAL A 138 -7.41 18.41 7.49
C VAL A 138 -8.68 17.66 7.89
N ALA A 139 -8.53 16.61 8.69
CA ALA A 139 -9.67 15.86 9.22
C ALA A 139 -10.58 16.79 10.03
N ASN A 140 -11.89 16.65 9.90
CA ASN A 140 -12.85 17.37 10.72
C ASN A 140 -12.89 16.78 12.14
N ARG A 141 -13.05 15.45 12.21
CA ARG A 141 -12.97 14.65 13.45
C ARG A 141 -12.13 13.41 13.17
N ASN A 142 -11.00 13.27 13.87
CA ASN A 142 -10.06 12.16 13.66
C ASN A 142 -10.72 10.79 13.79
N GLU A 143 -11.61 10.64 14.78
CA GLU A 143 -12.36 9.41 15.08
C GLU A 143 -13.31 9.02 13.95
N VAL A 144 -14.07 9.98 13.42
CA VAL A 144 -15.03 9.76 12.33
C VAL A 144 -14.28 9.44 11.04
N PHE A 145 -13.20 10.18 10.78
CA PHE A 145 -12.30 9.94 9.66
C PHE A 145 -11.74 8.52 9.68
N VAL A 146 -11.13 8.08 10.79
CA VAL A 146 -10.52 6.75 10.85
C VAL A 146 -11.58 5.65 10.82
N TYR A 147 -12.75 5.87 11.43
CA TYR A 147 -13.84 4.91 11.38
C TYR A 147 -14.39 4.71 9.96
N PHE A 148 -14.52 5.78 9.17
CA PHE A 148 -14.89 5.67 7.76
C PHE A 148 -13.91 4.78 6.98
N PHE A 149 -12.60 5.00 7.12
CA PHE A 149 -11.59 4.15 6.47
C PHE A 149 -11.60 2.71 7.00
N SER A 150 -11.85 2.51 8.30
CA SER A 150 -12.03 1.17 8.88
C SER A 150 -13.20 0.44 8.22
N MET A 151 -14.31 1.16 7.97
CA MET A 151 -15.46 0.57 7.29
C MET A 151 -15.19 0.29 5.80
N LEU A 152 -14.48 1.16 5.10
CA LEU A 152 -14.02 0.86 3.74
C LEU A 152 -13.19 -0.43 3.70
N HIS A 153 -12.27 -0.60 4.65
CA HIS A 153 -11.47 -1.82 4.77
C HIS A 153 -12.36 -3.04 5.09
N PHE A 154 -13.24 -2.95 6.10
CA PHE A 154 -14.14 -4.04 6.48
C PHE A 154 -15.01 -4.51 5.31
N HIS A 155 -15.41 -3.59 4.45
CA HIS A 155 -16.15 -3.87 3.22
C HIS A 155 -15.28 -4.23 2.02
N SER A 156 -13.96 -4.40 2.20
CA SER A 156 -12.99 -4.77 1.15
C SER A 156 -12.92 -3.75 0.00
N VAL A 157 -13.17 -2.47 0.28
CA VAL A 157 -12.99 -1.37 -0.67
C VAL A 157 -11.52 -0.94 -0.73
N ILE A 158 -10.80 -1.06 0.39
CA ILE A 158 -9.38 -0.75 0.52
C ILE A 158 -8.66 -1.85 1.33
N SER A 159 -7.33 -1.87 1.23
CA SER A 159 -6.43 -2.77 1.96
C SER A 159 -6.52 -2.61 3.49
N ASP A 160 -6.21 -3.68 4.23
CA ASP A 160 -6.08 -3.69 5.70
C ASP A 160 -4.98 -2.76 6.20
N ARG A 161 -4.05 -2.38 5.32
CA ARG A 161 -2.89 -1.53 5.64
C ARG A 161 -3.17 -0.04 5.55
N TYR A 162 -4.42 0.38 5.37
CA TYR A 162 -4.83 1.77 5.16
C TYR A 162 -4.25 2.75 6.21
N GLN A 163 -4.17 2.37 7.49
CA GLN A 163 -3.59 3.23 8.53
C GLN A 163 -2.11 3.52 8.30
N SER A 164 -1.39 2.56 7.74
CA SER A 164 0.01 2.72 7.38
C SER A 164 0.16 3.64 6.18
N VAL A 165 -0.66 3.45 5.14
CA VAL A 165 -0.67 4.31 3.93
C VAL A 165 -0.90 5.77 4.31
N ILE A 166 -1.94 6.07 5.10
CA ILE A 166 -2.26 7.43 5.54
C ILE A 166 -1.08 8.07 6.29
N ALA A 167 -0.47 7.31 7.21
CA ALA A 167 0.62 7.80 8.04
C ALA A 167 1.93 7.98 7.27
N ASP A 168 2.31 6.99 6.47
CA ASP A 168 3.60 6.96 5.77
C ASP A 168 3.62 7.91 4.55
N ARG A 169 2.45 8.17 3.94
CA ARG A 169 2.28 9.15 2.85
C ARG A 169 1.90 10.55 3.34
N HIS A 170 1.71 10.75 4.64
CA HIS A 170 1.29 12.02 5.23
C HIS A 170 0.03 12.62 4.56
N LEU A 171 -1.00 11.81 4.33
CA LEU A 171 -2.17 12.22 3.54
C LEU A 171 -3.06 13.23 4.27
N VAL A 172 -3.16 13.12 5.60
CA VAL A 172 -4.16 13.86 6.37
C VAL A 172 -3.58 14.42 7.66
N LEU A 173 -3.81 15.71 7.88
CA LEU A 173 -3.58 16.39 9.15
C LEU A 173 -4.70 16.09 10.14
N SER A 174 -4.32 15.98 11.41
CA SER A 174 -5.26 15.88 12.52
C SER A 174 -6.23 17.06 12.54
N SER A 175 -7.35 16.93 13.26
CA SER A 175 -8.36 17.98 13.42
C SER A 175 -7.84 19.31 13.99
N SER A 176 -6.68 19.29 14.67
CA SER A 176 -6.01 20.52 15.09
C SER A 176 -5.30 21.27 13.95
N GLY A 177 -5.05 20.61 12.83
CA GLY A 177 -4.29 21.13 11.68
C GLY A 177 -2.78 21.21 11.89
N ARG A 178 -2.26 20.76 13.05
CA ARG A 178 -0.85 21.00 13.44
C ARG A 178 0.11 19.88 13.08
N LYS A 179 -0.38 18.65 12.97
CA LYS A 179 0.43 17.45 12.70
C LYS A 179 -0.33 16.48 11.80
N TYR A 180 0.42 15.70 11.03
CA TYR A 180 -0.10 14.56 10.29
C TYR A 180 -0.56 13.46 11.25
N LEU A 181 -1.61 12.75 10.85
CA LEU A 181 -2.10 11.59 11.60
C LEU A 181 -1.08 10.46 11.49
N THR A 182 -0.55 10.02 12.63
CA THR A 182 0.32 8.84 12.69
C THR A 182 -0.52 7.57 12.82
N ARG A 183 0.08 6.40 12.53
CA ARG A 183 -0.58 5.11 12.75
C ARG A 183 -1.12 4.97 14.18
N LYS A 184 -0.33 5.41 15.17
CA LYS A 184 -0.74 5.42 16.58
C LYS A 184 -1.96 6.32 16.81
N ASP A 185 -1.96 7.53 16.26
CA ASP A 185 -3.11 8.44 16.38
C ASP A 185 -4.39 7.81 15.79
N LEU A 186 -4.27 7.17 14.63
CA LEU A 186 -5.37 6.48 13.94
C LEU A 186 -5.89 5.29 14.78
N SER A 187 -5.02 4.37 15.19
CA SER A 187 -5.45 3.19 15.96
C SER A 187 -6.08 3.58 17.31
N THR A 188 -5.52 4.58 18.01
CA THR A 188 -6.08 5.06 19.27
C THR A 188 -7.45 5.71 19.07
N ALA A 189 -7.60 6.56 18.06
CA ALA A 189 -8.88 7.19 17.74
C ALA A 189 -9.96 6.17 17.35
N LEU A 190 -9.58 5.14 16.58
CA LEU A 190 -10.50 4.07 16.18
C LEU A 190 -10.98 3.26 17.39
N SER A 191 -10.05 2.78 18.22
CA SER A 191 -10.38 1.98 19.41
C SER A 191 -11.29 2.73 20.38
N HIS A 192 -11.06 4.04 20.56
CA HIS A 192 -11.95 4.85 21.38
C HIS A 192 -13.34 4.94 20.75
N PHE A 193 -13.41 5.29 19.46
CA PHE A 193 -14.66 5.51 18.77
C PHE A 193 -15.52 4.25 18.61
N GLU A 194 -14.92 3.07 18.49
CA GLU A 194 -15.63 1.78 18.43
C GLU A 194 -16.55 1.57 19.63
N THR A 195 -16.15 2.02 20.82
CA THR A 195 -16.95 1.90 22.05
C THR A 195 -18.06 2.95 22.18
N VAL A 196 -18.00 4.04 21.41
CA VAL A 196 -18.96 5.15 21.47
C VAL A 196 -20.20 4.82 20.64
N ASP A 197 -21.40 4.89 21.23
CA ASP A 197 -22.63 4.85 20.44
C ASP A 197 -22.84 6.20 19.74
N SER A 198 -22.96 6.17 18.40
CA SER A 198 -23.07 7.40 17.62
C SER A 198 -23.88 7.18 16.34
N PRO A 199 -24.89 8.02 16.05
CA PRO A 199 -25.72 7.88 14.85
C PRO A 199 -24.93 8.05 13.55
N ILE A 200 -23.74 8.66 13.62
CA ILE A 200 -22.86 8.82 12.46
C ILE A 200 -22.29 7.47 11.98
N LYS A 201 -22.17 6.46 12.85
CA LYS A 201 -21.72 5.12 12.46
C LYS A 201 -22.69 4.49 11.47
N ALA A 202 -23.99 4.48 11.81
CA ALA A 202 -25.03 3.99 10.92
C ALA A 202 -25.10 4.78 9.60
N ARG A 203 -24.76 6.07 9.60
CA ARG A 203 -24.66 6.88 8.37
C ARG A 203 -23.46 6.46 7.52
N ILE A 204 -22.30 6.25 8.13
CA ILE A 204 -21.09 5.75 7.48
C ILE A 204 -21.36 4.38 6.86
N ASP A 205 -21.96 3.45 7.60
CA ASP A 205 -22.25 2.10 7.12
C ASP A 205 -23.14 2.13 5.87
N ARG A 206 -24.19 2.98 5.86
CA ARG A 206 -25.05 3.15 4.68
C ARG A 206 -24.26 3.63 3.46
N TRP A 207 -23.38 4.62 3.64
CA TRP A 207 -22.55 5.13 2.54
C TRP A 207 -21.56 4.08 2.04
N VAL A 208 -20.87 3.36 2.92
CA VAL A 208 -19.90 2.34 2.53
C VAL A 208 -20.58 1.18 1.78
N VAL A 209 -21.78 0.78 2.19
CA VAL A 209 -22.58 -0.21 1.44
C VAL A 209 -22.94 0.29 0.05
N LEU A 210 -23.30 1.57 -0.12
CA LEU A 210 -23.58 2.15 -1.44
C LEU A 210 -22.32 2.21 -2.31
N ILE A 211 -21.19 2.66 -1.77
CA ILE A 211 -19.89 2.67 -2.46
C ILE A 211 -19.55 1.26 -2.96
N LYS A 212 -19.65 0.26 -2.07
CA LYS A 212 -19.39 -1.14 -2.42
C LYS A 212 -20.31 -1.64 -3.53
N LYS A 213 -21.60 -1.30 -3.49
CA LYS A 213 -22.56 -1.67 -4.55
C LYS A 213 -22.18 -1.06 -5.90
N GLU A 214 -21.81 0.21 -5.93
CA GLU A 214 -21.41 0.92 -7.16
C GLU A 214 -20.15 0.28 -7.79
N MET A 215 -19.20 -0.19 -6.97
CA MET A 215 -18.02 -0.91 -7.46
C MET A 215 -18.38 -2.19 -8.21
N PHE A 216 -19.39 -2.94 -7.76
CA PHE A 216 -19.83 -4.17 -8.44
C PHE A 216 -20.67 -3.91 -9.68
N GLN A 217 -21.53 -2.89 -9.67
CA GLN A 217 -22.35 -2.54 -10.84
C GLN A 217 -21.48 -2.04 -12.01
N SER A 218 -20.33 -1.44 -11.72
CA SER A 218 -19.35 -1.02 -12.72
C SER A 218 -18.66 -2.20 -13.45
N GLY A 219 -18.75 -3.43 -12.92
CA GLY A 219 -18.15 -4.63 -13.53
C GLY A 219 -18.98 -5.29 -14.63
N HIS A 220 -20.17 -4.76 -14.93
CA HIS A 220 -21.10 -5.31 -15.92
C HIS A 220 -21.15 -4.54 -17.26
N ASP A 221 -20.32 -3.49 -17.42
CA ASP A 221 -20.24 -2.69 -18.65
C ASP A 221 -19.10 -3.16 -19.60
N PHE A 222 -18.73 -4.46 -19.58
CA PHE A 222 -17.77 -5.07 -20.52
C PHE A 222 -18.38 -6.24 -21.28
#